data_AF-A0A015VWG5-F1
#
_entry.id   AF-A0A015VWG5-F1
#
_cell.length_a   1.000
_cell.length_b   1.000
_cell.length_c   1.000
_cell.angle_alpha   90.00
_cell.angle_beta   90.00
_cell.angle_gamma   90.00
#
_symmetry.space_group_name_H-M   'P 1'
#
loop_
_entity.id
_entity.type
_entity.pdbx_description
1 polymer ?
#
loop_
_entity_poly.entity_id
_entity_poly.type
_entity_poly.pdbx_seq_one_letter_code
_entity_poly.pdbx_strand_id
1 'polypeptide(L)'
;MNTKTKLLYVGFRALNTCCLYAAFLMITSCGDNVVNPDSPEPDGEDMIPVKVSRVEDGSYMESHIDTPDTTGGRTLVDEWVPMKEPPASRAIPAAVPYEGPSAVRMTLREEPQVTTRAATLGNGIYFRLIAFRKAGSNYVFQSAADFTTNGASAPTLRQGNLLTRTGTVRVIGYSFNSTAAMGTIPSSYTYNSTSVTIPNMNSDFMVYDSGDIANVSTISHNLSVSFTQKLCKLTVKLSLSQFVSNTFTNCTGVYVSQGGNTSAWTIGPSTNNVSANTGNTPTFNIANNSTATIRLVPFSGSRAITVHIGTLTLSNYFNANNRNITSSQNVQLLPGRSYTITLQIGLGIQVAASDINLTQNGCTASDKNDLAKLRWATGNLKSTGSTNYVWASSTDRGYYYTWYSTYTGNTNINNTDPCSKLNTAYYGTGWRTPSKNELTKLARCTNKILTNSGMWFMNNSIGLFLPAAGCRQDGNGSNTSPTTDSGTDGYYWSSDIGNGNNTGKRLYFGKRYNTADVADHAKNAGLTVRCVKGTKQ
;
A
#
# COMPACT_ATOMS: atom_id res chain seq x y z
N MET A 1 30.83 72.29 16.62
CA MET A 1 30.45 72.42 15.19
C MET A 1 29.17 71.61 15.02
N ASN A 2 28.01 72.25 15.19
CA ASN A 2 27.17 72.84 14.12
C ASN A 2 26.76 71.78 13.09
N THR A 3 25.50 71.50 12.76
CA THR A 3 24.16 72.05 13.08
C THR A 3 23.21 71.20 12.20
N LYS A 4 22.04 70.68 12.59
CA LYS A 4 20.68 71.29 12.70
C LYS A 4 19.74 70.06 12.62
N THR A 5 18.84 69.72 13.55
CA THR A 5 17.73 70.43 14.21
C THR A 5 16.59 70.83 13.27
N LYS A 6 15.41 70.23 13.54
CA LYS A 6 14.02 70.78 13.61
C LYS A 6 13.12 69.55 13.79
N LEU A 7 12.48 69.18 14.90
CA LEU A 7 11.85 69.84 16.06
C LEU A 7 10.84 70.94 15.76
N LEU A 8 9.72 70.84 16.50
CA LEU A 8 8.60 71.76 16.78
C LEU A 8 7.27 71.30 16.17
N TYR A 9 6.15 71.27 16.88
CA TYR A 9 5.79 71.40 18.30
C TYR A 9 4.26 71.15 18.34
N VAL A 10 3.73 70.39 19.32
CA VAL A 10 2.82 70.84 20.41
C VAL A 10 1.74 71.85 19.94
N GLY A 11 0.43 71.63 20.10
CA GLY A 11 -0.33 71.23 21.27
C GLY A 11 -1.80 71.64 21.01
N PHE A 12 -2.79 70.92 21.56
CA PHE A 12 -3.50 71.23 22.81
C PHE A 12 -4.93 71.73 22.52
N ARG A 13 -5.92 70.95 23.01
CA ARG A 13 -7.21 71.33 23.63
C ARG A 13 -8.15 72.32 22.88
N ALA A 14 -9.45 72.35 23.06
CA ALA A 14 -10.51 71.50 23.59
C ALA A 14 -11.81 72.34 23.39
N LEU A 15 -12.94 71.66 23.15
CA LEU A 15 -14.34 72.08 23.38
C LEU A 15 -15.05 73.16 22.53
N ASN A 16 -16.28 72.76 22.13
CA ASN A 16 -17.55 73.51 22.03
C ASN A 16 -17.67 74.60 20.94
N THR A 17 -18.77 74.75 20.18
CA THR A 17 -20.16 74.26 20.20
C THR A 17 -20.76 74.66 18.84
N CYS A 18 -21.64 73.86 18.23
CA CYS A 18 -22.88 74.36 17.58
C CYS A 18 -23.69 73.24 16.91
N CYS A 19 -24.91 73.08 17.42
CA CYS A 19 -26.16 72.52 16.88
C CYS A 19 -26.21 72.12 15.39
N LEU A 20 -26.75 70.93 15.10
CA LEU A 20 -28.13 70.75 14.56
C LEU A 20 -28.42 69.26 14.27
N TYR A 21 -29.67 68.90 14.54
CA TYR A 21 -30.30 67.57 14.41
C TYR A 21 -30.18 66.93 13.02
N ALA A 22 -29.91 65.61 12.99
CA ALA A 22 -30.57 64.65 12.08
C ALA A 22 -30.27 63.20 12.51
N ALA A 23 -31.30 62.45 12.89
CA ALA A 23 -31.22 61.01 13.10
C ALA A 23 -31.30 60.29 11.75
N PHE A 24 -30.36 59.39 11.41
CA PHE A 24 -30.57 58.39 10.36
C PHE A 24 -29.74 57.11 10.58
N LEU A 25 -30.50 56.02 10.73
CA LEU A 25 -30.27 54.60 10.41
C LEU A 25 -28.85 54.01 10.40
N MET A 26 -28.70 52.99 11.25
CA MET A 26 -27.71 51.92 11.16
C MET A 26 -27.81 51.20 9.80
N ILE A 27 -26.76 51.26 8.98
CA ILE A 27 -26.64 50.43 7.78
C ILE A 27 -25.67 49.29 8.09
N THR A 28 -26.22 48.10 8.28
CA THR A 28 -25.52 46.82 8.16
C THR A 28 -25.09 46.62 6.71
N SER A 29 -23.84 46.26 6.48
CA SER A 29 -23.21 46.11 5.16
C SER A 29 -24.02 45.19 4.22
N CYS A 30 -24.55 45.76 3.14
CA CYS A 30 -25.04 45.01 1.99
C CYS A 30 -23.85 44.39 1.25
N GLY A 31 -23.94 43.09 0.95
CA GLY A 31 -23.05 42.43 -0.01
C GLY A 31 -23.36 42.90 -1.42
N ASP A 32 -22.31 43.15 -2.20
CA ASP A 32 -22.39 43.56 -3.60
C ASP A 32 -23.07 42.47 -4.45
N ASN A 33 -24.32 42.73 -4.84
CA ASN A 33 -24.99 42.04 -5.94
C ASN A 33 -24.92 42.95 -7.17
N VAL A 34 -23.79 42.92 -7.89
CA VAL A 34 -23.73 43.56 -9.21
C VAL A 34 -24.34 42.60 -10.23
N VAL A 35 -25.61 42.83 -10.54
CA VAL A 35 -26.29 42.22 -11.69
C VAL A 35 -25.73 42.88 -12.96
N ASN A 36 -25.00 42.13 -13.77
CA ASN A 36 -24.67 42.57 -15.13
C ASN A 36 -25.77 42.02 -16.06
N PRO A 37 -26.59 42.87 -16.71
CA PRO A 37 -27.56 42.41 -17.69
C PRO A 37 -26.83 42.25 -19.02
N ASP A 38 -26.84 41.04 -19.61
CA ASP A 38 -26.90 40.85 -21.06
C ASP A 38 -26.81 39.35 -21.39
N SER A 39 -27.98 38.72 -21.45
CA SER A 39 -28.25 37.57 -22.32
C SER A 39 -29.76 37.46 -22.50
N PRO A 40 -30.31 37.64 -23.72
CA PRO A 40 -31.74 37.47 -23.97
C PRO A 40 -32.04 36.04 -24.47
N GLU A 41 -32.98 35.32 -23.81
CA GLU A 41 -33.91 34.28 -24.35
C GLU A 41 -34.55 33.42 -23.23
N PRO A 42 -35.68 32.70 -23.45
CA PRO A 42 -36.91 33.01 -24.19
C PRO A 42 -38.19 32.96 -23.31
N ASP A 43 -38.06 32.80 -21.99
CA ASP A 43 -39.20 32.76 -21.05
C ASP A 43 -38.98 33.83 -19.97
N GLY A 44 -39.81 34.87 -19.94
CA GLY A 44 -39.65 36.07 -19.09
C GLY A 44 -39.88 35.89 -17.59
N GLU A 45 -39.38 34.81 -16.97
CA GLU A 45 -39.35 34.65 -15.51
C GLU A 45 -38.03 35.18 -14.91
N ASP A 46 -38.12 35.89 -13.80
CA ASP A 46 -36.96 36.47 -13.08
C ASP A 46 -36.03 35.39 -12.51
N MET A 47 -34.72 35.62 -12.65
CA MET A 47 -33.69 34.75 -12.07
C MET A 47 -33.52 35.02 -10.57
N ILE A 48 -33.49 33.97 -9.76
CA ILE A 48 -33.36 34.02 -8.29
C ILE A 48 -31.91 33.68 -7.90
N PRO A 49 -31.23 34.54 -7.13
CA PRO A 49 -29.89 34.24 -6.63
C PRO A 49 -29.92 33.18 -5.53
N VAL A 50 -28.96 32.25 -5.56
CA VAL A 50 -28.77 31.22 -4.53
C VAL A 50 -27.67 31.66 -3.58
N LYS A 51 -27.98 31.79 -2.28
CA LYS A 51 -26.98 32.07 -1.24
C LYS A 51 -26.36 30.76 -0.79
N VAL A 52 -25.04 30.73 -0.69
CA VAL A 52 -24.30 29.52 -0.30
C VAL A 52 -23.81 29.70 1.14
N SER A 53 -24.08 28.71 1.98
CA SER A 53 -23.53 28.60 3.33
C SER A 53 -22.80 27.27 3.47
N ARG A 54 -21.65 27.32 4.13
CA ARG A 54 -20.92 26.15 4.57
C ARG A 54 -21.58 25.60 5.83
N VAL A 55 -21.80 24.29 5.88
CA VAL A 55 -22.11 23.63 7.14
C VAL A 55 -20.82 23.53 7.95
N GLU A 56 -20.73 24.24 9.07
CA GLU A 56 -19.76 23.93 10.13
C GLU A 56 -20.29 22.74 10.91
N ASP A 57 -20.32 21.57 10.28
CA ASP A 57 -20.75 20.39 10.99
C ASP A 57 -19.60 19.92 11.88
N GLY A 58 -19.74 20.20 13.18
CA GLY A 58 -19.05 19.47 14.25
C GLY A 58 -19.53 18.02 14.37
N SER A 59 -20.44 17.57 13.48
CA SER A 59 -20.84 16.18 13.38
C SER A 59 -19.72 15.34 12.76
N TYR A 60 -18.90 14.79 13.65
CA TYR A 60 -18.34 13.46 13.41
C TYR A 60 -19.52 12.55 13.05
N MET A 61 -19.53 12.03 11.82
CA MET A 61 -20.56 11.10 11.35
C MET A 61 -20.86 10.06 12.42
N GLU A 62 -22.13 10.00 12.82
CA GLU A 62 -22.66 9.06 13.80
C GLU A 62 -22.30 7.62 13.41
N SER A 63 -21.82 6.90 14.40
CA SER A 63 -21.35 5.52 14.33
C SER A 63 -22.38 4.58 13.73
N HIS A 64 -22.03 3.90 12.63
CA HIS A 64 -22.47 2.51 12.54
C HIS A 64 -21.66 1.75 13.60
N ILE A 65 -22.34 1.33 14.66
CA ILE A 65 -21.75 0.45 15.67
C ILE A 65 -21.52 -0.89 14.98
N ASP A 66 -20.27 -1.15 14.60
CA ASP A 66 -19.71 -2.49 14.69
C ASP A 66 -18.73 -2.45 15.86
N THR A 67 -18.88 -3.43 16.74
CA THR A 67 -18.18 -3.57 18.02
C THR A 67 -16.66 -3.35 17.82
N PRO A 68 -16.03 -2.43 18.56
CA PRO A 68 -14.62 -2.10 18.36
C PRO A 68 -13.73 -3.24 18.85
N ASP A 69 -12.94 -3.84 17.95
CA ASP A 69 -11.73 -4.54 18.38
C ASP A 69 -10.64 -3.49 18.65
N THR A 70 -10.20 -3.45 19.90
CA THR A 70 -9.27 -2.49 20.46
C THR A 70 -7.98 -2.40 19.61
N THR A 71 -7.61 -1.17 19.18
CA THR A 71 -6.56 -0.76 18.20
C THR A 71 -6.96 -0.58 16.72
N GLY A 72 -8.23 -0.80 16.37
CA GLY A 72 -9.05 0.17 15.61
C GLY A 72 -9.07 0.14 14.06
N GLY A 73 -8.27 -0.68 13.38
CA GLY A 73 -8.31 -0.79 11.90
C GLY A 73 -8.66 -2.20 11.40
N ARG A 74 -9.51 -2.32 10.37
CA ARG A 74 -9.92 -3.61 9.77
C ARG A 74 -8.81 -4.16 8.87
N THR A 75 -8.38 -5.39 9.10
CA THR A 75 -7.42 -6.07 8.19
C THR A 75 -8.18 -6.65 7.01
N LEU A 76 -7.75 -6.30 5.79
CA LEU A 76 -8.33 -6.78 4.53
C LEU A 76 -7.45 -7.82 3.85
N VAL A 77 -6.13 -7.72 4.03
CA VAL A 77 -5.13 -8.70 3.55
C VAL A 77 -4.06 -8.84 4.63
N ASP A 78 -3.65 -10.07 4.93
CA ASP A 78 -2.43 -10.39 5.66
C ASP A 78 -1.93 -11.74 5.17
N GLU A 79 -0.97 -11.73 4.26
CA GLU A 79 -0.47 -12.94 3.59
C GLU A 79 0.97 -12.77 3.14
N TRP A 80 1.63 -13.90 2.83
CA TRP A 80 2.91 -13.89 2.13
C TRP A 80 2.70 -13.93 0.63
N VAL A 81 3.26 -12.94 -0.07
CA VAL A 81 3.10 -12.75 -1.51
C VAL A 81 4.45 -12.92 -2.21
N PRO A 82 4.56 -13.68 -3.31
CA PRO A 82 5.80 -13.80 -4.06
C PRO A 82 6.18 -12.47 -4.74
N MET A 83 7.48 -12.12 -4.74
CA MET A 83 7.98 -11.05 -5.61
C MET A 83 8.25 -11.64 -7.00
N LYS A 84 7.46 -11.22 -8.00
CA LYS A 84 7.56 -11.74 -9.37
C LYS A 84 8.05 -10.67 -10.33
N GLU A 85 8.72 -11.10 -11.39
CA GLU A 85 8.93 -10.24 -12.55
C GLU A 85 7.57 -9.88 -13.18
N PRO A 86 7.42 -8.68 -13.77
CA PRO A 86 6.23 -8.38 -14.56
C PRO A 86 6.13 -9.33 -15.77
N PRO A 87 4.91 -9.57 -16.29
CA PRO A 87 4.72 -10.42 -17.46
C PRO A 87 5.54 -9.95 -18.66
N ALA A 88 6.04 -10.90 -19.44
CA ALA A 88 7.04 -10.74 -20.52
C ALA A 88 6.65 -9.83 -21.70
N SER A 89 5.46 -9.21 -21.69
CA SER A 89 5.00 -8.28 -22.72
C SER A 89 5.59 -6.87 -22.61
N ARG A 90 6.45 -6.59 -21.62
CA ARG A 90 7.25 -5.37 -21.55
C ARG A 90 8.69 -5.66 -21.93
N ALA A 91 9.20 -4.94 -22.94
CA ALA A 91 10.62 -4.92 -23.28
C ALA A 91 11.42 -4.41 -22.06
N ILE A 92 12.19 -5.30 -21.43
CA ILE A 92 13.01 -5.01 -20.26
C ILE A 92 14.48 -5.27 -20.68
N PRO A 93 15.41 -4.32 -20.45
CA PRO A 93 16.85 -4.56 -20.61
C PRO A 93 17.30 -5.71 -19.70
N ALA A 94 18.22 -6.54 -20.21
CA ALA A 94 18.71 -7.77 -19.58
C ALA A 94 18.77 -7.71 -18.03
N ALA A 95 17.98 -8.57 -17.39
CA ALA A 95 17.78 -8.61 -15.95
C ALA A 95 19.10 -8.84 -15.20
N VAL A 96 19.42 -7.93 -14.27
CA VAL A 96 20.33 -8.23 -13.16
C VAL A 96 19.69 -9.35 -12.32
N PRO A 97 20.40 -10.46 -12.01
CA PRO A 97 19.84 -11.54 -11.22
C PRO A 97 19.25 -11.03 -9.90
N TYR A 98 18.02 -11.47 -9.60
CA TYR A 98 17.36 -11.13 -8.35
C TYR A 98 18.02 -11.84 -7.17
N GLU A 99 18.66 -11.08 -6.27
CA GLU A 99 19.28 -11.62 -5.05
C GLU A 99 18.48 -11.31 -3.77
N GLY A 100 17.28 -10.72 -3.92
CA GLY A 100 16.41 -10.35 -2.81
C GLY A 100 15.48 -11.48 -2.31
N PRO A 101 14.67 -11.23 -1.26
CA PRO A 101 13.75 -12.20 -0.69
C PRO A 101 12.63 -12.66 -1.65
N SER A 102 12.43 -13.97 -1.83
CA SER A 102 11.46 -14.51 -2.78
C SER A 102 9.99 -14.16 -2.47
N ALA A 103 9.67 -13.76 -1.25
CA ALA A 103 8.34 -13.37 -0.83
C ALA A 103 8.37 -12.20 0.16
N VAL A 104 7.27 -11.46 0.20
CA VAL A 104 7.05 -10.28 1.03
C VAL A 104 5.75 -10.50 1.78
N ARG A 105 5.72 -10.20 3.08
CA ARG A 105 4.46 -10.20 3.81
C ARG A 105 3.71 -8.92 3.45
N MET A 106 2.57 -9.08 2.80
CA MET A 106 1.67 -7.98 2.46
C MET A 106 0.58 -7.90 3.51
N THR A 107 0.43 -6.73 4.11
CA THR A 107 -0.71 -6.43 4.99
C THR A 107 -1.43 -5.20 4.46
N LEU A 108 -2.73 -5.32 4.18
CA LEU A 108 -3.60 -4.20 3.82
C LEU A 108 -4.60 -3.98 4.96
N ARG A 109 -4.63 -2.77 5.51
CA ARG A 109 -5.55 -2.37 6.58
C ARG A 109 -6.36 -1.15 6.17
N GLU A 110 -7.62 -1.14 6.55
CA GLU A 110 -8.48 0.04 6.58
C GLU A 110 -8.27 0.78 7.89
N GLU A 111 -8.03 2.08 7.81
CA GLU A 111 -7.82 2.94 8.98
C GLU A 111 -9.16 3.30 9.67
N PRO A 112 -9.20 3.46 11.01
CA PRO A 112 -10.40 3.77 11.76
C PRO A 112 -11.18 5.00 11.24
N GLN A 113 -12.50 4.95 11.37
CA GLN A 113 -13.40 6.02 10.90
C GLN A 113 -13.21 7.34 11.65
N VAL A 114 -12.81 7.34 12.92
CA VAL A 114 -12.60 8.59 13.71
C VAL A 114 -11.42 9.41 13.17
N THR A 115 -10.52 8.77 12.44
CA THR A 115 -9.42 9.37 11.66
C THR A 115 -9.77 9.57 10.18
N THR A 116 -11.03 9.38 9.79
CA THR A 116 -11.46 9.64 8.41
C THR A 116 -11.37 11.10 8.07
N ARG A 117 -11.12 11.26 6.79
CA ARG A 117 -10.66 12.46 6.17
C ARG A 117 -11.80 13.46 6.14
N ALA A 118 -11.55 14.68 6.61
CA ALA A 118 -12.59 15.70 6.78
C ALA A 118 -13.46 15.83 5.51
N ALA A 119 -14.78 15.76 5.69
CA ALA A 119 -15.77 16.10 4.66
C ALA A 119 -15.80 17.63 4.39
N THR A 120 -15.17 18.39 5.27
CA THR A 120 -15.10 19.85 5.20
C THR A 120 -13.86 20.30 4.44
N LEU A 121 -14.08 21.12 3.42
CA LEU A 121 -13.02 21.76 2.66
C LEU A 121 -12.14 22.63 3.59
N GLY A 122 -10.82 22.53 3.41
CA GLY A 122 -9.85 23.43 4.04
C GLY A 122 -10.04 24.88 3.60
N ASN A 123 -9.30 25.83 4.17
CA ASN A 123 -9.37 27.24 3.77
C ASN A 123 -8.74 27.47 2.37
N GLY A 124 -9.31 28.39 1.57
CA GLY A 124 -8.79 28.76 0.24
C GLY A 124 -9.04 27.74 -0.86
N ILE A 125 -9.86 26.72 -0.62
CA ILE A 125 -10.12 25.62 -1.55
C ILE A 125 -11.24 26.02 -2.52
N TYR A 126 -10.99 25.83 -3.81
CA TYR A 126 -11.95 26.09 -4.88
C TYR A 126 -12.97 24.95 -5.01
N PHE A 127 -14.22 25.31 -5.27
CA PHE A 127 -15.28 24.38 -5.66
C PHE A 127 -16.30 25.06 -6.59
N ARG A 128 -16.93 24.27 -7.45
CA ARG A 128 -17.93 24.72 -8.43
C ARG A 128 -19.29 24.19 -8.02
N LEU A 129 -20.31 25.04 -8.11
CA LEU A 129 -21.71 24.67 -7.99
C LEU A 129 -22.43 24.87 -9.32
N ILE A 130 -23.36 23.98 -9.62
CA ILE A 130 -24.12 23.94 -10.87
C ILE A 130 -25.59 23.76 -10.51
N ALA A 131 -26.43 24.71 -10.89
CA ALA A 131 -27.87 24.68 -10.64
C ALA A 131 -28.61 24.07 -11.83
N PHE A 132 -29.52 23.14 -11.53
CA PHE A 132 -30.46 22.56 -12.49
C PHE A 132 -31.90 22.74 -12.02
N ARG A 133 -32.81 23.09 -12.94
CA ARG A 133 -34.26 23.08 -12.72
C ARG A 133 -34.82 21.73 -13.16
N LYS A 134 -35.73 21.16 -12.38
CA LYS A 134 -36.45 19.96 -12.76
C LYS A 134 -37.54 20.29 -13.77
N ALA A 135 -37.57 19.58 -14.90
CA ALA A 135 -38.58 19.70 -15.96
C ALA A 135 -39.10 18.30 -16.29
N GLY A 136 -40.31 17.98 -15.80
CA GLY A 136 -40.82 16.60 -15.82
C GLY A 136 -39.91 15.67 -15.02
N SER A 137 -39.42 14.60 -15.67
CA SER A 137 -38.47 13.65 -15.10
C SER A 137 -36.99 14.02 -15.32
N ASN A 138 -36.72 15.13 -16.01
CA ASN A 138 -35.38 15.56 -16.42
C ASN A 138 -34.90 16.81 -15.65
N TYR A 139 -33.63 17.15 -15.84
CA TYR A 139 -32.99 18.34 -15.25
C TYR A 139 -32.40 19.21 -16.36
N VAL A 140 -32.73 20.51 -16.32
CA VAL A 140 -32.30 21.52 -17.28
C VAL A 140 -31.32 22.46 -16.59
N PHE A 141 -30.14 22.65 -17.17
CA PHE A 141 -29.13 23.57 -16.65
C PHE A 141 -29.65 25.00 -16.53
N GLN A 142 -29.27 25.68 -15.45
CA GLN A 142 -29.64 27.08 -15.18
C GLN A 142 -28.41 27.96 -15.13
N SER A 143 -27.43 27.62 -14.30
CA SER A 143 -26.23 28.41 -14.11
C SER A 143 -25.14 27.62 -13.38
N ALA A 144 -23.92 28.17 -13.35
CA ALA A 144 -22.83 27.66 -12.55
C ALA A 144 -21.96 28.80 -12.01
N ALA A 145 -21.35 28.56 -10.86
CA ALA A 145 -20.44 29.50 -10.22
C ALA A 145 -19.33 28.79 -9.44
N ASP A 146 -18.19 29.46 -9.37
CA ASP A 146 -17.03 29.04 -8.58
C ASP A 146 -16.92 29.85 -7.31
N PHE A 147 -16.58 29.13 -6.25
CA PHE A 147 -16.41 29.67 -4.92
C PHE A 147 -15.08 29.21 -4.33
N THR A 148 -14.59 29.97 -3.36
CA THR A 148 -13.51 29.55 -2.48
C THR A 148 -13.97 29.54 -1.05
N THR A 149 -13.58 28.52 -0.29
CA THR A 149 -13.66 28.59 1.16
C THR A 149 -12.73 29.68 1.71
N ASN A 150 -13.16 30.33 2.78
CA ASN A 150 -12.44 31.45 3.42
C ASN A 150 -12.30 31.26 4.95
N GLY A 151 -12.61 30.06 5.46
CA GLY A 151 -12.63 29.76 6.90
C GLY A 151 -13.84 30.32 7.64
N ALA A 152 -14.77 30.99 6.94
CA ALA A 152 -16.04 31.46 7.48
C ALA A 152 -17.22 30.58 7.01
N SER A 153 -18.41 30.85 7.57
CA SER A 153 -19.65 30.17 7.23
C SER A 153 -20.18 30.46 5.82
N ALA A 154 -19.70 31.52 5.16
CA ALA A 154 -20.08 31.87 3.79
C ALA A 154 -18.85 31.86 2.86
N PRO A 155 -18.80 31.00 1.83
CA PRO A 155 -17.70 30.97 0.88
C PRO A 155 -17.71 32.21 -0.02
N THR A 156 -16.53 32.60 -0.51
CA THR A 156 -16.36 33.77 -1.39
C THR A 156 -16.61 33.39 -2.85
N LEU A 157 -17.54 34.06 -3.53
CA LEU A 157 -17.75 33.94 -4.97
C LEU A 157 -16.51 34.41 -5.75
N ARG A 158 -16.10 33.65 -6.76
CA ARG A 158 -14.91 33.96 -7.58
C ARG A 158 -15.21 34.12 -9.07
N GLN A 159 -16.13 33.35 -9.60
CA GLN A 159 -16.46 33.38 -11.02
C GLN A 159 -17.91 32.93 -11.26
N GLY A 160 -18.57 33.54 -12.24
CA GLY A 160 -19.96 33.23 -12.57
C GLY A 160 -20.95 33.73 -11.53
N ASN A 161 -22.21 33.30 -11.65
CA ASN A 161 -23.29 33.59 -10.73
C ASN A 161 -24.15 32.33 -10.55
N LEU A 162 -24.51 32.00 -9.31
CA LEU A 162 -25.38 30.85 -9.03
C LEU A 162 -26.84 31.32 -8.98
N LEU A 163 -27.52 31.17 -10.10
CA LEU A 163 -28.88 31.62 -10.35
C LEU A 163 -29.80 30.44 -10.70
N THR A 164 -31.06 30.52 -10.29
CA THR A 164 -32.08 29.53 -10.64
C THR A 164 -33.42 30.20 -10.92
N ARG A 165 -34.36 29.49 -11.54
CA ARG A 165 -35.76 29.91 -11.66
C ARG A 165 -36.63 29.27 -10.59
N THR A 166 -37.87 29.72 -10.50
CA THR A 166 -38.87 29.17 -9.58
C THR A 166 -39.17 27.69 -9.88
N GLY A 167 -39.49 26.93 -8.84
CA GLY A 167 -39.87 25.52 -8.95
C GLY A 167 -38.93 24.58 -8.21
N THR A 168 -38.80 23.35 -8.71
CA THR A 168 -37.91 22.35 -8.10
C THR A 168 -36.50 22.46 -8.68
N VAL A 169 -35.50 22.59 -7.81
CA VAL A 169 -34.11 22.84 -8.17
C VAL A 169 -33.21 21.78 -7.55
N ARG A 170 -32.14 21.41 -8.24
CA ARG A 170 -31.07 20.56 -7.69
C ARG A 170 -29.72 21.19 -8.00
N VAL A 171 -28.88 21.30 -6.98
CA VAL A 171 -27.55 21.88 -7.09
C VAL A 171 -26.52 20.77 -6.93
N ILE A 172 -25.66 20.63 -7.94
CA ILE A 172 -24.56 19.69 -7.95
C ILE A 172 -23.26 20.46 -7.76
N GLY A 173 -22.39 19.98 -6.89
CA GLY A 173 -21.10 20.58 -6.64
C GLY A 173 -19.93 19.62 -6.82
N TYR A 174 -18.76 20.14 -7.16
CA TYR A 174 -17.53 19.38 -7.12
C TYR A 174 -16.31 20.23 -6.76
N SER A 175 -15.28 19.58 -6.22
CA SER A 175 -14.01 20.20 -5.85
C SER A 175 -12.85 19.23 -6.07
N PHE A 176 -11.72 19.76 -6.55
CA PHE A 176 -10.44 19.03 -6.67
C PHE A 176 -9.58 19.14 -5.40
N ASN A 177 -10.15 19.62 -4.29
CA ASN A 177 -9.45 19.91 -3.04
C ASN A 177 -8.11 20.65 -3.24
N SER A 178 -8.18 21.73 -4.01
CA SER A 178 -7.02 22.49 -4.46
C SER A 178 -7.28 23.98 -4.31
N THR A 179 -6.21 24.75 -4.12
CA THR A 179 -6.21 26.22 -4.15
C THR A 179 -6.10 26.77 -5.57
N ALA A 180 -5.95 25.90 -6.58
CA ALA A 180 -5.96 26.29 -7.98
C ALA A 180 -7.39 26.58 -8.46
N ALA A 181 -7.54 27.61 -9.30
CA ALA A 181 -8.80 27.94 -9.95
C ALA A 181 -9.32 26.79 -10.82
N MET A 182 -10.65 26.71 -10.99
CA MET A 182 -11.32 25.58 -11.67
C MET A 182 -11.37 25.71 -13.20
N GLY A 183 -10.70 26.72 -13.75
CA GLY A 183 -10.73 27.04 -15.17
C GLY A 183 -12.06 27.66 -15.62
N THR A 184 -12.23 27.83 -16.92
CA THR A 184 -13.45 28.44 -17.50
C THR A 184 -14.70 27.66 -17.12
N ILE A 185 -15.81 28.37 -16.87
CA ILE A 185 -17.13 27.77 -16.68
C ILE A 185 -17.72 27.46 -18.07
N PRO A 186 -17.99 26.18 -18.42
CA PRO A 186 -18.78 25.82 -19.59
C PRO A 186 -20.09 26.60 -19.71
N SER A 187 -20.48 26.90 -20.95
CA SER A 187 -21.75 27.57 -21.26
C SER A 187 -22.98 26.69 -20.95
N SER A 188 -22.81 25.37 -20.88
CA SER A 188 -23.89 24.45 -20.52
C SER A 188 -23.38 23.17 -19.85
N TYR A 189 -24.29 22.54 -19.11
CA TYR A 189 -24.10 21.22 -18.50
C TYR A 189 -25.34 20.37 -18.75
N THR A 190 -25.13 19.08 -19.01
CA THR A 190 -26.19 18.10 -19.18
C THR A 190 -26.13 17.13 -18.01
N TYR A 191 -27.19 17.11 -17.20
CA TYR A 191 -27.30 16.22 -16.05
C TYR A 191 -27.19 14.75 -16.49
N ASN A 192 -26.38 13.96 -15.79
CA ASN A 192 -26.01 12.58 -16.11
C ASN A 192 -25.27 12.35 -17.44
N SER A 193 -24.77 13.41 -18.09
CA SER A 193 -24.01 13.27 -19.35
C SER A 193 -22.71 14.08 -19.37
N THR A 194 -22.67 15.26 -18.76
CA THR A 194 -21.43 16.06 -18.75
C THR A 194 -20.39 15.44 -17.81
N SER A 195 -19.20 15.22 -18.35
CA SER A 195 -18.08 14.60 -17.67
C SER A 195 -17.07 15.64 -17.17
N VAL A 196 -16.64 15.49 -15.93
CA VAL A 196 -15.57 16.28 -15.29
C VAL A 196 -14.31 15.42 -15.23
N THR A 197 -13.27 15.85 -15.93
CA THR A 197 -11.96 15.19 -15.85
C THR A 197 -11.26 15.61 -14.56
N ILE A 198 -10.77 14.65 -13.78
CA ILE A 198 -9.98 14.89 -12.57
C ILE A 198 -8.52 15.09 -13.01
N PRO A 199 -7.95 16.30 -12.87
CA PRO A 199 -6.69 16.67 -13.51
C PRO A 199 -5.47 15.98 -12.88
N ASN A 200 -5.52 15.68 -11.58
CA ASN A 200 -4.49 14.90 -10.90
C ASN A 200 -5.09 14.15 -9.70
N MET A 201 -4.40 13.08 -9.29
CA MET A 201 -4.79 12.22 -8.18
C MET A 201 -3.92 12.48 -6.92
N ASN A 202 -3.36 13.69 -6.81
CA ASN A 202 -2.56 14.09 -5.64
C ASN A 202 -3.45 14.63 -4.51
N SER A 203 -4.56 15.24 -4.88
CA SER A 203 -5.58 15.78 -3.98
C SER A 203 -6.86 14.96 -4.00
N ASP A 204 -7.75 15.24 -3.06
CA ASP A 204 -9.10 14.70 -3.11
C ASP A 204 -9.89 15.13 -4.32
N PHE A 205 -10.81 14.27 -4.73
CA PHE A 205 -11.97 14.70 -5.49
C PHE A 205 -13.22 14.51 -4.62
N MET A 206 -13.99 15.57 -4.48
CA MET A 206 -15.20 15.59 -3.68
C MET A 206 -16.38 16.15 -4.46
N VAL A 207 -17.57 15.67 -4.12
CA VAL A 207 -18.81 16.07 -4.77
C VAL A 207 -19.87 16.44 -3.75
N TYR A 208 -20.79 17.29 -4.15
CA TYR A 208 -21.96 17.70 -3.40
C TYR A 208 -23.21 17.49 -4.25
N ASP A 209 -24.31 17.14 -3.60
CA ASP A 209 -25.60 16.97 -4.21
C ASP A 209 -26.65 17.41 -3.20
N SER A 210 -27.41 18.45 -3.53
CA SER A 210 -28.44 18.98 -2.64
C SER A 210 -29.66 18.06 -2.52
N GLY A 211 -29.82 17.08 -3.42
CA GLY A 211 -31.13 16.49 -3.70
C GLY A 211 -32.11 17.50 -4.30
N ASP A 212 -33.37 17.10 -4.44
CA ASP A 212 -34.42 17.99 -4.94
C ASP A 212 -34.85 18.98 -3.86
N ILE A 213 -34.69 20.27 -4.17
CA ILE A 213 -35.17 21.39 -3.37
C ILE A 213 -36.50 21.83 -4.01
N ALA A 214 -37.61 21.49 -3.37
CA ALA A 214 -38.94 21.86 -3.85
C ALA A 214 -39.28 23.32 -3.51
N ASN A 215 -40.24 23.89 -4.27
CA ASN A 215 -40.86 25.19 -3.96
C ASN A 215 -39.90 26.37 -3.82
N VAL A 216 -38.83 26.42 -4.61
CA VAL A 216 -37.98 27.61 -4.69
C VAL A 216 -38.82 28.73 -5.30
N SER A 217 -39.23 29.71 -4.48
CA SER A 217 -40.21 30.73 -4.88
C SER A 217 -39.87 32.16 -4.45
N THR A 218 -38.81 32.39 -3.65
CA THR A 218 -38.44 33.74 -3.16
C THR A 218 -36.92 33.97 -3.00
N ILE A 219 -36.57 35.26 -2.91
CA ILE A 219 -35.32 36.02 -3.20
C ILE A 219 -33.97 35.50 -2.65
N SER A 220 -33.90 34.45 -1.84
CA SER A 220 -32.64 33.71 -1.65
C SER A 220 -32.88 32.40 -0.91
N HIS A 221 -32.49 31.28 -1.50
CA HIS A 221 -32.35 30.01 -0.77
C HIS A 221 -30.94 29.90 -0.19
N ASN A 222 -30.83 29.62 1.11
CA ASN A 222 -29.56 29.29 1.75
C ASN A 222 -29.25 27.81 1.49
N LEU A 223 -28.20 27.55 0.72
CA LEU A 223 -27.74 26.22 0.37
C LEU A 223 -26.62 25.80 1.32
N SER A 224 -26.91 24.82 2.18
CA SER A 224 -25.94 24.14 3.03
C SER A 224 -25.13 23.12 2.23
N VAL A 225 -23.84 23.40 2.02
CA VAL A 225 -22.96 22.55 1.20
C VAL A 225 -22.08 21.67 2.10
N SER A 226 -22.18 20.35 1.92
CA SER A 226 -21.33 19.34 2.58
C SER A 226 -20.80 18.33 1.56
N PHE A 227 -19.49 18.21 1.44
CA PHE A 227 -18.85 17.48 0.37
C PHE A 227 -18.57 16.02 0.76
N THR A 228 -18.81 15.10 -0.17
CA THR A 228 -18.48 13.68 -0.04
C THR A 228 -17.25 13.34 -0.89
N GLN A 229 -16.27 12.66 -0.29
CA GLN A 229 -15.08 12.18 -1.01
C GLN A 229 -15.40 11.03 -1.96
N LYS A 230 -14.81 11.08 -3.15
CA LYS A 230 -14.99 10.09 -4.20
C LYS A 230 -13.78 9.22 -4.49
N LEU A 231 -12.61 9.63 -3.99
CA LEU A 231 -11.38 8.85 -4.06
C LEU A 231 -11.16 8.10 -2.75
N CYS A 232 -10.35 7.04 -2.79
CA CYS A 232 -9.76 6.48 -1.59
C CYS A 232 -8.31 6.92 -1.44
N LYS A 233 -7.81 6.93 -0.21
CA LYS A 233 -6.41 7.22 0.11
C LYS A 233 -5.69 5.91 0.39
N LEU A 234 -4.57 5.68 -0.29
CA LEU A 234 -3.70 4.54 -0.01
C LEU A 234 -2.32 5.03 0.40
N THR A 235 -1.87 4.59 1.57
CA THR A 235 -0.49 4.74 2.02
C THR A 235 0.26 3.44 1.72
N VAL A 236 1.32 3.53 0.93
CA VAL A 236 2.24 2.43 0.65
C VAL A 236 3.45 2.56 1.57
N LYS A 237 3.69 1.52 2.37
CA LYS A 237 4.79 1.42 3.32
C LYS A 237 5.67 0.23 2.98
N LEU A 238 6.97 0.46 2.88
CA LEU A 238 7.97 -0.61 2.89
C LEU A 238 8.53 -0.74 4.30
N SER A 239 8.58 -1.97 4.82
CA SER A 239 9.21 -2.26 6.11
C SER A 239 10.27 -3.31 5.92
N LEU A 240 11.51 -3.04 6.32
CA LEU A 240 12.57 -4.03 6.30
C LEU A 240 12.72 -4.64 7.69
N SER A 241 13.06 -5.93 7.73
CA SER A 241 13.37 -6.61 8.99
C SER A 241 14.47 -7.63 8.77
N GLN A 242 15.32 -7.80 9.80
CA GLN A 242 16.36 -8.82 9.87
C GLN A 242 17.49 -8.67 8.83
N PHE A 243 17.58 -7.50 8.19
CA PHE A 243 18.80 -7.07 7.48
C PHE A 243 19.81 -6.51 8.49
N VAL A 244 21.07 -6.38 8.09
CA VAL A 244 22.09 -5.66 8.88
C VAL A 244 21.67 -4.21 9.09
N SER A 245 21.20 -3.57 8.03
CA SER A 245 20.50 -2.29 8.11
C SER A 245 19.07 -2.49 7.63
N ASN A 246 18.08 -2.23 8.49
CA ASN A 246 16.66 -2.27 8.10
C ASN A 246 16.26 -1.01 7.32
N THR A 247 17.11 -0.59 6.38
CA THR A 247 16.93 0.61 5.58
C THR A 247 16.80 0.28 4.10
N PHE A 248 15.99 1.05 3.37
CA PHE A 248 15.92 0.99 1.92
C PHE A 248 16.19 2.35 1.29
N THR A 249 16.68 2.32 0.05
CA THR A 249 16.98 3.50 -0.76
C THR A 249 16.49 3.30 -2.19
N ASN A 250 16.42 4.41 -2.94
CA ASN A 250 16.11 4.41 -4.37
C ASN A 250 14.79 3.69 -4.73
N CYS A 251 13.75 3.87 -3.92
CA CYS A 251 12.45 3.30 -4.23
C CYS A 251 11.69 4.21 -5.20
N THR A 252 11.78 3.92 -6.50
CA THR A 252 11.19 4.76 -7.56
C THR A 252 10.40 3.94 -8.59
N GLY A 253 9.57 4.64 -9.38
CA GLY A 253 8.75 3.99 -10.40
C GLY A 253 7.65 3.10 -9.82
N VAL A 254 7.20 3.38 -8.59
CA VAL A 254 6.16 2.62 -7.91
C VAL A 254 4.81 2.96 -8.52
N TYR A 255 3.97 1.97 -8.78
CA TYR A 255 2.58 2.20 -9.16
C TYR A 255 1.67 1.11 -8.59
N VAL A 256 0.37 1.41 -8.50
CA VAL A 256 -0.67 0.45 -8.15
C VAL A 256 -1.48 0.13 -9.39
N SER A 257 -1.60 -1.16 -9.71
CA SER A 257 -2.33 -1.57 -10.90
C SER A 257 -3.81 -1.22 -10.81
N GLN A 258 -4.41 -0.88 -11.95
CA GLN A 258 -5.84 -0.55 -12.08
C GLN A 258 -6.33 0.64 -11.24
N GLY A 259 -5.40 1.43 -10.68
CA GLY A 259 -5.74 2.66 -9.96
C GLY A 259 -6.05 3.85 -10.88
N GLY A 260 -5.85 3.70 -12.19
CA GLY A 260 -6.05 4.72 -13.23
C GLY A 260 -5.07 5.90 -13.15
N ASN A 261 -4.66 6.44 -14.29
CA ASN A 261 -3.87 7.69 -14.36
C ASN A 261 -4.69 8.89 -14.86
N THR A 262 -5.87 8.63 -15.42
CA THR A 262 -6.90 9.63 -15.64
C THR A 262 -8.21 9.10 -15.12
N SER A 263 -9.05 10.00 -14.64
CA SER A 263 -10.32 9.64 -14.02
C SER A 263 -11.34 10.70 -14.33
N ALA A 264 -12.59 10.29 -14.51
CA ALA A 264 -13.66 11.20 -14.85
C ALA A 264 -14.86 10.94 -13.95
N TRP A 265 -15.66 11.99 -13.73
CA TRP A 265 -16.89 11.88 -12.98
C TRP A 265 -18.02 12.57 -13.74
N THR A 266 -19.14 11.87 -13.88
CA THR A 266 -20.32 12.42 -14.56
C THR A 266 -21.15 13.25 -13.59
N ILE A 267 -21.41 14.51 -13.94
CA ILE A 267 -22.24 15.43 -13.17
C ILE A 267 -23.64 14.84 -13.06
N GLY A 268 -24.11 14.66 -11.83
CA GLY A 268 -25.38 14.01 -11.54
C GLY A 268 -25.50 13.73 -10.04
N PRO A 269 -26.29 12.70 -9.65
CA PRO A 269 -26.42 12.32 -8.25
C PRO A 269 -25.07 12.06 -7.61
N SER A 270 -24.97 12.33 -6.31
CA SER A 270 -23.77 11.98 -5.55
C SER A 270 -23.46 10.48 -5.60
N THR A 271 -24.40 9.60 -5.92
CA THR A 271 -24.15 8.15 -6.11
C THR A 271 -23.35 7.82 -7.37
N ASN A 272 -23.18 8.76 -8.32
CA ASN A 272 -22.32 8.56 -9.48
C ASN A 272 -20.87 8.30 -9.05
N ASN A 273 -20.30 7.22 -9.59
CA ASN A 273 -18.92 6.83 -9.31
C ASN A 273 -17.93 7.56 -10.21
N VAL A 274 -16.71 7.75 -9.70
CA VAL A 274 -15.57 8.14 -10.54
C VAL A 274 -15.20 6.94 -11.40
N SER A 275 -15.18 7.12 -12.72
CA SER A 275 -14.68 6.11 -13.64
C SER A 275 -13.17 6.27 -13.77
N ALA A 276 -12.43 5.23 -13.37
CA ALA A 276 -11.02 5.13 -13.72
C ALA A 276 -10.90 4.74 -15.19
N ASN A 277 -9.89 5.25 -15.87
CA ASN A 277 -9.45 4.57 -17.09
C ASN A 277 -8.87 3.18 -16.73
N THR A 278 -8.81 2.26 -17.69
CA THR A 278 -8.32 0.88 -17.50
C THR A 278 -6.79 0.79 -17.30
N GLY A 279 -6.18 1.78 -16.65
CA GLY A 279 -4.73 1.95 -16.48
C GLY A 279 -4.22 1.79 -15.05
N ASN A 280 -2.89 1.84 -14.90
CA ASN A 280 -2.23 1.90 -13.60
C ASN A 280 -2.26 3.34 -13.05
N THR A 281 -2.00 3.50 -11.75
CA THR A 281 -1.69 4.84 -11.22
C THR A 281 -0.50 5.47 -11.94
N PRO A 282 -0.39 6.81 -11.93
CA PRO A 282 0.88 7.46 -12.21
C PRO A 282 1.96 6.88 -11.29
N THR A 283 3.20 6.86 -11.79
CA THR A 283 4.33 6.41 -10.99
C THR A 283 4.66 7.44 -9.91
N PHE A 284 5.04 6.94 -8.73
CA PHE A 284 5.50 7.74 -7.61
C PHE A 284 6.75 7.13 -6.97
N ASN A 285 7.40 7.92 -6.12
CA ASN A 285 8.60 7.52 -5.40
C ASN A 285 8.28 7.39 -3.91
N ILE A 286 8.96 6.47 -3.23
CA ILE A 286 8.94 6.37 -1.77
C ILE A 286 10.30 6.84 -1.28
N ALA A 287 10.30 7.95 -0.52
CA ALA A 287 11.52 8.46 0.08
C ALA A 287 12.16 7.40 1.00
N ASN A 288 13.49 7.46 1.15
CA ASN A 288 14.26 6.50 1.92
C ASN A 288 13.64 6.30 3.31
N ASN A 289 13.36 5.04 3.66
CA ASN A 289 12.80 4.65 4.97
C ASN A 289 11.49 5.33 5.35
N SER A 290 10.70 5.71 4.35
CA SER A 290 9.44 6.46 4.53
C SER A 290 8.24 5.70 3.93
N THR A 291 7.12 6.41 3.83
CA THR A 291 5.88 5.98 3.18
C THR A 291 5.52 6.95 2.08
N ALA A 292 4.77 6.49 1.08
CA ALA A 292 4.12 7.38 0.12
C ALA A 292 2.61 7.25 0.24
N THR A 293 1.90 8.37 0.14
CA THR A 293 0.44 8.40 0.14
C THR A 293 -0.04 8.89 -1.21
N ILE A 294 -0.96 8.15 -1.81
CA ILE A 294 -1.60 8.48 -3.09
C ILE A 294 -3.12 8.54 -2.95
N ARG A 295 -3.80 9.05 -3.98
CA ARG A 295 -5.23 8.81 -4.17
C ARG A 295 -5.46 7.82 -5.30
N LEU A 296 -6.54 7.08 -5.14
CA LEU A 296 -6.94 6.02 -6.04
C LEU A 296 -8.44 6.14 -6.29
N VAL A 297 -8.85 5.87 -7.52
CA VAL A 297 -10.26 5.60 -7.79
C VAL A 297 -10.61 4.27 -7.12
N PRO A 298 -11.65 4.22 -6.28
CA PRO A 298 -12.15 2.99 -5.68
C PRO A 298 -12.48 1.95 -6.75
N PHE A 299 -12.18 0.68 -6.49
CA PHE A 299 -12.47 -0.38 -7.43
C PHE A 299 -13.98 -0.57 -7.58
N SER A 300 -14.48 -0.64 -8.82
CA SER A 300 -15.91 -0.90 -9.10
C SER A 300 -16.40 -2.25 -8.57
N GLY A 301 -15.47 -3.14 -8.22
CA GLY A 301 -15.73 -4.44 -7.61
C GLY A 301 -14.45 -5.05 -7.04
N SER A 302 -14.62 -6.07 -6.21
CA SER A 302 -13.51 -6.74 -5.52
C SER A 302 -12.49 -7.34 -6.49
N ARG A 303 -11.20 -7.09 -6.25
CA ARG A 303 -10.09 -7.55 -7.10
C ARG A 303 -8.76 -7.58 -6.37
N ALA A 304 -7.79 -8.30 -6.91
CA ALA A 304 -6.44 -8.34 -6.39
C ALA A 304 -5.74 -6.97 -6.51
N ILE A 305 -5.12 -6.52 -5.43
CA ILE A 305 -4.25 -5.34 -5.43
C ILE A 305 -2.83 -5.74 -5.84
N THR A 306 -2.23 -4.97 -6.75
CA THR A 306 -0.83 -5.17 -7.16
C THR A 306 -0.04 -3.88 -6.93
N VAL A 307 1.05 -3.99 -6.19
CA VAL A 307 2.06 -2.93 -6.09
C VAL A 307 3.24 -3.32 -6.96
N HIS A 308 3.57 -2.45 -7.91
CA HIS A 308 4.78 -2.57 -8.72
C HIS A 308 5.88 -1.69 -8.14
N ILE A 309 7.11 -2.19 -8.16
CA ILE A 309 8.31 -1.46 -7.75
C ILE A 309 9.26 -1.40 -8.95
N GLY A 310 9.56 -0.19 -9.43
CA GLY A 310 10.46 0.03 -10.57
C GLY A 310 11.91 -0.20 -10.18
N THR A 311 12.42 0.56 -9.20
CA THR A 311 13.73 0.33 -8.57
C THR A 311 13.61 0.32 -7.06
N LEU A 312 14.47 -0.45 -6.39
CA LEU A 312 14.55 -0.53 -4.94
C LEU A 312 15.86 -1.19 -4.52
N THR A 313 16.61 -0.53 -3.64
CA THR A 313 17.80 -1.09 -3.00
C THR A 313 17.53 -1.33 -1.52
N LEU A 314 17.70 -2.59 -1.08
CA LEU A 314 17.47 -3.04 0.29
C LEU A 314 18.81 -3.17 1.03
N SER A 315 18.89 -2.56 2.20
CA SER A 315 20.07 -2.58 3.07
C SER A 315 21.37 -2.16 2.34
N ASN A 316 21.28 -1.34 1.29
CA ASN A 316 22.38 -0.93 0.40
C ASN A 316 23.04 -2.06 -0.42
N TYR A 317 22.53 -3.29 -0.37
CA TYR A 317 23.17 -4.45 -1.00
C TYR A 317 22.28 -5.16 -2.02
N PHE A 318 20.99 -5.33 -1.74
CA PHE A 318 20.11 -6.14 -2.59
C PHE A 318 19.25 -5.27 -3.49
N ASN A 319 19.33 -5.50 -4.80
CA ASN A 319 18.47 -4.83 -5.76
C ASN A 319 17.18 -5.64 -5.99
N ALA A 320 16.04 -5.02 -5.72
CA ALA A 320 14.70 -5.59 -5.90
C ALA A 320 13.92 -4.84 -6.98
N ASN A 321 14.60 -4.58 -8.10
CA ASN A 321 14.08 -3.79 -9.20
C ASN A 321 13.03 -4.55 -10.00
N ASN A 322 12.07 -3.83 -10.56
CA ASN A 322 11.06 -4.31 -11.49
C ASN A 322 10.30 -5.53 -10.94
N ARG A 323 9.62 -5.36 -9.81
CA ARG A 323 8.88 -6.43 -9.11
C ARG A 323 7.42 -6.11 -8.97
N ASN A 324 6.58 -7.10 -9.26
CA ASN A 324 5.16 -7.12 -8.92
C ASN A 324 4.95 -7.89 -7.63
N ILE A 325 4.14 -7.31 -6.74
CA ILE A 325 3.69 -7.92 -5.51
C ILE A 325 2.16 -7.85 -5.55
N THR A 326 1.55 -8.99 -5.90
CA THR A 326 0.10 -9.11 -6.16
C THR A 326 -0.56 -9.94 -5.09
N SER A 327 -1.52 -9.35 -4.37
CA SER A 327 -2.37 -10.05 -3.41
C SER A 327 -3.06 -11.24 -4.07
N SER A 328 -3.15 -12.38 -3.37
CA SER A 328 -4.00 -13.49 -3.78
C SER A 328 -5.48 -13.26 -3.44
N GLN A 329 -5.72 -12.37 -2.48
CA GLN A 329 -7.06 -11.99 -2.02
C GLN A 329 -7.62 -10.86 -2.89
N ASN A 330 -8.93 -10.94 -3.17
CA ASN A 330 -9.68 -9.89 -3.81
C ASN A 330 -10.26 -8.94 -2.77
N VAL A 331 -9.98 -7.64 -2.92
CA VAL A 331 -10.46 -6.58 -2.03
C VAL A 331 -11.17 -5.48 -2.82
N GLN A 332 -12.12 -4.82 -2.17
CA GLN A 332 -12.77 -3.64 -2.69
C GLN A 332 -12.42 -2.44 -1.81
N LEU A 333 -11.67 -1.50 -2.38
CA LEU A 333 -11.45 -0.20 -1.73
C LEU A 333 -12.69 0.67 -1.95
N LEU A 334 -13.07 1.46 -0.94
CA LEU A 334 -14.29 2.25 -0.96
C LEU A 334 -13.99 3.77 -0.98
N PRO A 335 -14.88 4.58 -1.60
CA PRO A 335 -14.75 6.04 -1.59
C PRO A 335 -14.66 6.62 -0.16
N GLY A 336 -13.81 7.63 0.03
CA GLY A 336 -13.65 8.32 1.32
C GLY A 336 -12.92 7.53 2.41
N ARG A 337 -12.53 6.28 2.13
CA ARG A 337 -11.77 5.46 3.08
C ARG A 337 -10.26 5.64 2.91
N SER A 338 -9.54 5.44 4.01
CA SER A 338 -8.07 5.45 4.05
C SER A 338 -7.56 4.05 4.33
N TYR A 339 -6.53 3.66 3.59
CA TYR A 339 -5.92 2.35 3.69
C TYR A 339 -4.41 2.48 3.81
N THR A 340 -3.80 1.53 4.51
CA THR A 340 -2.35 1.36 4.55
C THR A 340 -2.01 -0.04 4.05
N ILE A 341 -1.23 -0.11 2.97
CA ILE A 341 -0.58 -1.34 2.52
C ILE A 341 0.87 -1.33 3.02
N THR A 342 1.21 -2.34 3.81
CA THR A 342 2.57 -2.58 4.30
C THR A 342 3.15 -3.78 3.57
N LEU A 343 4.29 -3.57 2.94
CA LEU A 343 5.12 -4.60 2.32
C LEU A 343 6.32 -4.85 3.22
N GLN A 344 6.21 -5.87 4.07
CA GLN A 344 7.29 -6.26 4.96
C GLN A 344 8.24 -7.21 4.24
N ILE A 345 9.40 -6.67 3.91
CA ILE A 345 10.49 -7.37 3.23
C ILE A 345 11.45 -7.87 4.31
N GLY A 346 11.78 -9.16 4.29
CA GLY A 346 12.78 -9.70 5.20
C GLY A 346 13.56 -10.82 4.55
N LEU A 347 14.82 -10.97 4.96
CA LEU A 347 15.70 -12.01 4.44
C LEU A 347 15.22 -13.40 4.86
N GLY A 348 15.01 -14.32 3.92
CA GLY A 348 14.60 -15.70 4.17
C GLY A 348 13.10 -15.99 3.97
N ILE A 349 12.74 -17.27 4.03
CA ILE A 349 11.39 -17.82 3.89
C ILE A 349 10.80 -18.01 5.28
N GLN A 350 9.67 -17.36 5.56
CA GLN A 350 8.87 -17.56 6.77
C GLN A 350 7.41 -17.70 6.33
N VAL A 351 6.71 -18.68 6.88
CA VAL A 351 5.32 -18.98 6.52
C VAL A 351 4.46 -18.83 7.76
N ALA A 352 3.36 -18.09 7.69
CA ALA A 352 2.44 -17.98 8.82
C ALA A 352 1.78 -19.34 9.09
N ALA A 353 1.45 -19.64 10.35
CA ALA A 353 0.87 -20.93 10.72
C ALA A 353 -0.45 -21.22 9.98
N SER A 354 -1.25 -20.19 9.67
CA SER A 354 -2.46 -20.26 8.85
C SER A 354 -2.20 -20.75 7.43
N ASP A 355 -1.03 -20.42 6.87
CA ASP A 355 -0.69 -20.66 5.47
C ASP A 355 0.05 -21.99 5.28
N ILE A 356 0.41 -22.68 6.37
CA ILE A 356 0.99 -24.02 6.35
C ILE A 356 -0.13 -25.03 6.06
N ASN A 357 -0.23 -25.45 4.80
CA ASN A 357 -1.34 -26.24 4.26
C ASN A 357 -0.95 -27.65 3.77
N LEU A 358 0.35 -27.98 3.74
CA LEU A 358 0.82 -29.31 3.41
C LEU A 358 0.75 -30.23 4.64
N THR A 359 -0.46 -30.60 5.06
CA THR A 359 -0.69 -31.25 6.35
C THR A 359 -0.90 -32.77 6.31
N GLN A 360 -0.89 -33.37 5.12
CA GLN A 360 -1.34 -34.75 4.89
C GLN A 360 -0.44 -35.81 5.54
N ASN A 361 0.75 -35.45 6.02
CA ASN A 361 1.76 -36.38 6.53
C ASN A 361 2.03 -36.22 8.04
N GLY A 362 0.98 -35.91 8.81
CA GLY A 362 1.06 -35.81 10.28
C GLY A 362 1.51 -34.46 10.80
N CYS A 363 1.40 -33.40 9.98
CA CYS A 363 1.66 -32.02 10.40
C CYS A 363 0.58 -31.56 11.39
N THR A 364 0.96 -31.37 12.64
CA THR A 364 0.07 -30.96 13.73
C THR A 364 -0.03 -29.44 13.83
N ALA A 365 -1.03 -28.92 14.54
CA ALA A 365 -1.13 -27.49 14.84
C ALA A 365 0.11 -26.95 15.59
N SER A 366 0.69 -27.77 16.48
CA SER A 366 1.95 -27.42 17.16
C SER A 366 3.11 -27.27 16.16
N ASP A 367 3.19 -28.17 15.17
CA ASP A 367 4.24 -28.08 14.15
C ASP A 367 4.11 -26.81 13.32
N LYS A 368 2.88 -26.44 12.95
CA LYS A 368 2.63 -25.18 12.24
C LYS A 368 3.08 -23.98 13.04
N ASN A 369 2.72 -23.92 14.31
CA ASN A 369 3.08 -22.83 15.20
C ASN A 369 4.60 -22.73 15.42
N ASP A 370 5.28 -23.87 15.55
CA ASP A 370 6.73 -23.90 15.73
C ASP A 370 7.48 -23.54 14.45
N LEU A 371 7.07 -24.08 13.30
CA LEU A 371 7.66 -23.76 12.00
C LEU A 371 7.42 -22.29 11.62
N ALA A 372 6.28 -21.70 11.99
CA ALA A 372 5.99 -20.29 11.73
C ALA A 372 6.91 -19.31 12.51
N LYS A 373 7.52 -19.77 13.63
CA LYS A 373 8.53 -19.00 14.37
C LYS A 373 9.90 -19.03 13.69
N LEU A 374 10.11 -19.95 12.74
CA LEU A 374 11.37 -20.15 12.07
C LEU A 374 11.41 -19.41 10.73
N ARG A 375 12.63 -19.05 10.35
CA ARG A 375 12.92 -18.48 9.04
C ARG A 375 14.03 -19.24 8.36
N TRP A 376 13.79 -19.67 7.13
CA TRP A 376 14.71 -20.50 6.36
C TRP A 376 15.46 -19.67 5.32
N ALA A 377 16.70 -20.04 5.00
CA ALA A 377 17.44 -19.40 3.92
C ALA A 377 16.73 -19.64 2.57
N THR A 378 16.77 -18.66 1.67
CA THR A 378 16.14 -18.80 0.34
C THR A 378 16.88 -19.77 -0.56
N GLY A 379 18.18 -19.99 -0.32
CA GLY A 379 19.03 -20.95 -1.05
C GLY A 379 19.81 -21.91 -0.16
N ASN A 380 20.34 -22.97 -0.78
CA ASN A 380 21.29 -23.87 -0.16
C ASN A 380 22.63 -23.17 0.05
N LEU A 381 23.38 -23.58 1.07
CA LEU A 381 24.64 -22.93 1.43
C LEU A 381 25.75 -23.18 0.39
N LYS A 382 26.46 -22.13 -0.02
CA LYS A 382 27.65 -22.20 -0.88
C LYS A 382 28.85 -21.49 -0.25
N SER A 383 29.98 -22.17 -0.21
CA SER A 383 31.32 -21.61 -0.09
C SER A 383 32.37 -22.69 -0.27
N THR A 384 33.51 -22.36 -0.88
CA THR A 384 34.69 -23.22 -0.96
C THR A 384 35.80 -22.82 0.03
N GLY A 385 35.56 -21.82 0.89
CA GLY A 385 36.54 -21.24 1.80
C GLY A 385 36.20 -21.36 3.29
N SER A 386 36.90 -20.58 4.12
CA SER A 386 36.76 -20.58 5.59
C SER A 386 35.76 -19.53 6.13
N THR A 387 35.41 -18.51 5.34
CA THR A 387 34.49 -17.40 5.70
C THR A 387 33.65 -16.96 4.49
N ASN A 388 32.70 -16.04 4.71
CA ASN A 388 31.87 -15.39 3.67
C ASN A 388 30.98 -16.32 2.86
N TYR A 389 30.28 -17.22 3.53
CA TYR A 389 29.36 -18.14 2.88
C TYR A 389 28.14 -17.38 2.37
N VAL A 390 27.55 -17.87 1.28
CA VAL A 390 26.39 -17.26 0.63
C VAL A 390 25.27 -18.27 0.43
N TRP A 391 24.06 -17.76 0.19
CA TRP A 391 22.95 -18.58 -0.30
C TRP A 391 23.08 -18.75 -1.81
N ALA A 392 22.85 -19.97 -2.30
CA ALA A 392 22.61 -20.19 -3.71
C ALA A 392 21.23 -19.65 -4.13
N SER A 393 20.84 -19.82 -5.39
CA SER A 393 19.44 -19.60 -5.77
C SER A 393 18.53 -20.67 -5.13
N SER A 394 17.22 -20.45 -5.17
CA SER A 394 16.24 -21.34 -4.52
C SER A 394 16.21 -22.77 -5.09
N THR A 395 16.57 -22.93 -6.37
CA THR A 395 16.61 -24.22 -7.07
C THR A 395 18.01 -24.82 -7.21
N ASP A 396 19.05 -24.05 -6.88
CA ASP A 396 20.43 -24.53 -6.92
C ASP A 396 20.70 -25.50 -5.76
N ARG A 397 21.39 -26.59 -6.08
CA ARG A 397 21.68 -27.68 -5.15
C ARG A 397 22.65 -27.27 -4.04
N GLY A 398 23.41 -26.19 -4.20
CA GLY A 398 24.41 -25.74 -3.25
C GLY A 398 25.63 -26.65 -3.21
N TYR A 399 26.42 -26.55 -2.15
CA TYR A 399 27.57 -27.43 -1.93
C TYR A 399 27.30 -28.46 -0.84
N TYR A 400 28.22 -29.41 -0.73
CA TYR A 400 28.15 -30.55 0.16
C TYR A 400 29.20 -30.38 1.24
N TYR A 401 28.79 -30.53 2.49
CA TYR A 401 29.61 -30.31 3.67
C TYR A 401 29.63 -31.60 4.49
N THR A 402 30.76 -31.92 5.10
CA THR A 402 30.80 -32.89 6.20
C THR A 402 30.00 -32.37 7.39
N TRP A 403 29.50 -33.30 8.22
CA TRP A 403 28.59 -32.93 9.31
C TRP A 403 29.24 -31.92 10.26
N TYR A 404 28.52 -30.81 10.49
CA TYR A 404 28.93 -29.74 11.40
C TYR A 404 30.37 -29.24 11.18
N SER A 405 30.74 -29.02 9.92
CA SER A 405 32.07 -28.58 9.50
C SER A 405 32.00 -27.54 8.37
N THR A 406 33.06 -26.74 8.22
CA THR A 406 33.24 -25.86 7.05
C THR A 406 33.60 -26.67 5.80
N TYR A 407 33.48 -26.07 4.61
CA TYR A 407 33.80 -26.72 3.34
C TYR A 407 35.21 -27.33 3.31
N THR A 408 36.21 -26.58 3.78
CA THR A 408 37.61 -27.02 3.85
C THR A 408 37.93 -27.90 5.06
N GLY A 409 36.97 -28.12 5.97
CA GLY A 409 37.15 -28.95 7.15
C GLY A 409 36.78 -30.41 6.90
N ASN A 410 37.25 -31.29 7.78
CA ASN A 410 36.83 -32.69 7.85
C ASN A 410 36.25 -33.02 9.24
N THR A 411 35.62 -34.19 9.36
CA THR A 411 34.90 -34.63 10.56
C THR A 411 35.71 -34.76 11.84
N ASN A 412 37.04 -34.77 11.73
CA ASN A 412 37.92 -34.99 12.86
C ASN A 412 38.58 -33.69 13.35
N ILE A 413 38.43 -32.59 12.59
CA ILE A 413 39.20 -31.36 12.80
C ILE A 413 38.28 -30.17 13.09
N ASN A 414 37.05 -30.17 12.56
CA ASN A 414 36.23 -28.97 12.56
C ASN A 414 34.81 -29.23 13.03
N ASN A 415 34.49 -28.81 14.27
CA ASN A 415 33.17 -28.87 14.89
C ASN A 415 32.51 -27.49 14.82
N THR A 416 32.28 -27.00 13.61
CA THR A 416 31.75 -25.65 13.35
C THR A 416 30.48 -25.75 12.51
N ASP A 417 29.39 -25.13 12.99
CA ASP A 417 28.18 -24.96 12.21
C ASP A 417 28.50 -24.19 10.90
N PRO A 418 28.35 -24.78 9.71
CA PRO A 418 28.66 -24.10 8.46
C PRO A 418 27.77 -22.86 8.23
N CYS A 419 26.55 -22.82 8.77
CA CYS A 419 25.68 -21.66 8.67
C CYS A 419 26.18 -20.46 9.48
N SER A 420 27.04 -20.67 10.49
CA SER A 420 27.68 -19.58 11.23
C SER A 420 28.69 -18.79 10.38
N LYS A 421 29.10 -19.33 9.23
CA LYS A 421 30.02 -18.70 8.29
C LYS A 421 29.33 -17.89 7.20
N LEU A 422 27.99 -17.83 7.21
CA LEU A 422 27.25 -16.92 6.34
C LEU A 422 27.76 -15.49 6.52
N ASN A 423 27.94 -14.79 5.42
CA ASN A 423 28.44 -13.43 5.44
C ASN A 423 27.48 -12.55 6.26
N THR A 424 27.91 -12.14 7.45
CA THR A 424 27.08 -11.40 8.40
C THR A 424 26.77 -10.00 7.91
N ALA A 425 27.57 -9.42 7.00
CA ALA A 425 27.30 -8.13 6.37
C ALA A 425 26.10 -8.19 5.41
N TYR A 426 25.82 -9.36 4.83
CA TYR A 426 24.68 -9.55 3.92
C TYR A 426 23.47 -10.16 4.61
N TYR A 427 23.68 -11.18 5.46
CA TYR A 427 22.60 -11.99 6.01
C TYR A 427 22.28 -11.71 7.48
N GLY A 428 23.07 -10.87 8.15
CA GLY A 428 23.01 -10.67 9.58
C GLY A 428 23.50 -11.89 10.38
N THR A 429 23.28 -11.87 11.69
CA THR A 429 23.70 -12.94 12.62
C THR A 429 22.53 -13.86 12.99
N GLY A 430 22.85 -15.00 13.61
CA GLY A 430 21.87 -15.94 14.18
C GLY A 430 21.37 -17.03 13.23
N TRP A 431 21.94 -17.13 12.03
CA TRP A 431 21.72 -18.27 11.13
C TRP A 431 22.49 -19.50 11.61
N ARG A 432 21.83 -20.66 11.58
CA ARG A 432 22.34 -21.93 12.08
C ARG A 432 21.86 -23.09 11.23
N THR A 433 22.52 -24.23 11.33
CA THR A 433 22.03 -25.50 10.81
C THR A 433 20.78 -25.91 11.61
N PRO A 434 19.69 -26.35 10.96
CA PRO A 434 18.44 -26.73 11.65
C PRO A 434 18.66 -27.91 12.58
N SER A 435 17.85 -28.01 13.63
CA SER A 435 17.86 -29.18 14.52
C SER A 435 17.07 -30.34 13.93
N LYS A 436 17.31 -31.55 14.45
CA LYS A 436 16.52 -32.75 14.20
C LYS A 436 15.04 -32.47 14.42
N ASN A 437 14.67 -31.85 15.54
CA ASN A 437 13.27 -31.56 15.87
C ASN A 437 12.61 -30.67 14.81
N GLU A 438 13.29 -29.61 14.38
CA GLU A 438 12.80 -28.70 13.33
C GLU A 438 12.65 -29.43 11.99
N LEU A 439 13.62 -30.27 11.62
CA LEU A 439 13.54 -31.08 10.41
C LEU A 439 12.46 -32.16 10.48
N THR A 440 12.19 -32.75 11.65
CA THR A 440 11.11 -33.72 11.85
C THR A 440 9.73 -33.05 11.73
N LYS A 441 9.57 -31.82 12.25
CA LYS A 441 8.37 -31.01 12.04
C LYS A 441 8.20 -30.70 10.54
N LEU A 442 9.28 -30.28 9.88
CA LEU A 442 9.28 -30.01 8.45
C LEU A 442 8.88 -31.24 7.61
N ALA A 443 9.46 -32.41 7.90
CA ALA A 443 9.18 -33.68 7.22
C ALA A 443 7.72 -34.13 7.33
N ARG A 444 7.01 -33.75 8.40
CA ARG A 444 5.57 -33.99 8.56
C ARG A 444 4.71 -32.99 7.77
N CYS A 445 5.20 -31.77 7.61
CA CYS A 445 4.53 -30.68 6.89
C CYS A 445 4.94 -30.62 5.40
N THR A 446 4.73 -31.71 4.67
CA THR A 446 4.95 -31.83 3.22
C THR A 446 3.89 -32.75 2.62
N ASN A 447 3.68 -32.70 1.31
CA ASN A 447 2.88 -33.68 0.57
C ASN A 447 3.70 -34.88 0.09
N LYS A 448 5.03 -34.90 0.32
CA LYS A 448 5.97 -35.92 -0.16
C LYS A 448 6.04 -36.06 -1.69
N ILE A 449 5.57 -35.05 -2.42
CA ILE A 449 5.61 -35.04 -3.88
C ILE A 449 6.90 -34.37 -4.34
N LEU A 450 7.67 -35.07 -5.17
CA LEU A 450 8.77 -34.46 -5.89
C LEU A 450 8.24 -33.67 -7.09
N THR A 451 8.57 -32.37 -7.13
CA THR A 451 8.27 -31.46 -8.23
C THR A 451 9.55 -30.74 -8.62
N ASN A 452 9.85 -30.65 -9.92
CA ASN A 452 11.05 -29.94 -10.43
C ASN A 452 12.36 -30.36 -9.75
N SER A 453 12.56 -31.68 -9.56
CA SER A 453 13.74 -32.24 -8.88
C SER A 453 13.96 -31.66 -7.48
N GLY A 454 12.89 -31.48 -6.72
CA GLY A 454 12.91 -31.14 -5.30
C GLY A 454 11.56 -31.36 -4.65
N MET A 455 11.39 -30.90 -3.42
CA MET A 455 10.17 -31.10 -2.64
C MET A 455 9.78 -29.81 -1.92
N TRP A 456 8.48 -29.55 -1.87
CA TRP A 456 7.91 -28.44 -1.11
C TRP A 456 7.57 -28.87 0.31
N PHE A 457 7.88 -27.97 1.24
CA PHE A 457 7.54 -28.09 2.66
C PHE A 457 6.75 -26.85 3.09
N MET A 458 5.89 -27.04 4.09
CA MET A 458 4.93 -26.08 4.64
C MET A 458 3.81 -25.67 3.68
N ASN A 459 4.15 -25.20 2.49
CA ASN A 459 3.24 -24.72 1.46
C ASN A 459 3.91 -24.89 0.07
N ASN A 460 3.16 -25.22 -0.97
CA ASN A 460 3.70 -25.50 -2.31
C ASN A 460 3.94 -24.27 -3.19
N SER A 461 3.60 -23.07 -2.72
CA SER A 461 3.77 -21.82 -3.46
C SER A 461 4.68 -20.83 -2.73
N ILE A 462 4.53 -20.72 -1.42
CA ILE A 462 5.25 -19.75 -0.57
C ILE A 462 6.14 -20.42 0.48
N GLY A 463 6.13 -21.76 0.54
CA GLY A 463 6.85 -22.54 1.53
C GLY A 463 8.34 -22.72 1.22
N LEU A 464 8.95 -23.68 1.89
CA LEU A 464 10.36 -24.00 1.67
C LEU A 464 10.46 -25.07 0.57
N PHE A 465 11.09 -24.71 -0.55
CA PHE A 465 11.50 -25.67 -1.55
C PHE A 465 12.92 -26.16 -1.26
N LEU A 466 13.10 -27.47 -1.14
CA LEU A 466 14.41 -28.09 -1.04
C LEU A 466 14.70 -28.87 -2.33
N PRO A 467 15.76 -28.52 -3.08
CA PRO A 467 16.23 -29.31 -4.20
C PRO A 467 16.61 -30.72 -3.76
N ALA A 468 16.29 -31.71 -4.58
CA ALA A 468 16.85 -33.06 -4.50
C ALA A 468 18.32 -32.99 -4.93
N ALA A 469 19.18 -32.58 -3.99
CA ALA A 469 20.58 -32.30 -4.26
C ALA A 469 21.42 -33.56 -4.46
N GLY A 470 20.95 -34.72 -4.02
CA GLY A 470 21.77 -35.91 -3.86
C GLY A 470 22.71 -35.76 -2.67
N CYS A 471 23.72 -36.63 -2.62
CA CYS A 471 24.75 -36.58 -1.59
C CYS A 471 26.11 -37.00 -2.13
N ARG A 472 27.15 -36.72 -1.34
CA ARG A 472 28.43 -37.40 -1.43
C ARG A 472 28.44 -38.52 -0.41
N GLN A 473 28.53 -39.76 -0.88
CA GLN A 473 28.50 -40.96 -0.03
C GLN A 473 29.61 -40.96 1.02
N ASP A 474 29.47 -41.85 2.00
CA ASP A 474 30.39 -42.00 3.12
C ASP A 474 31.87 -42.01 2.66
N GLY A 475 32.71 -41.28 3.38
CA GLY A 475 34.14 -41.13 3.06
C GLY A 475 34.48 -40.15 1.94
N ASN A 476 33.50 -39.60 1.19
CA ASN A 476 33.77 -38.70 0.07
C ASN A 476 33.87 -37.21 0.46
N GLY A 477 33.61 -36.86 1.72
CA GLY A 477 33.83 -35.53 2.28
C GLY A 477 33.04 -34.40 1.62
N SER A 478 33.44 -33.16 1.94
CA SER A 478 32.88 -31.93 1.35
C SER A 478 33.32 -31.77 -0.11
N ASN A 479 32.43 -31.25 -0.98
CA ASN A 479 32.77 -30.87 -2.37
C ASN A 479 31.62 -30.02 -2.98
N THR A 480 31.75 -29.60 -4.24
CA THR A 480 30.72 -28.86 -4.98
C THR A 480 29.77 -29.75 -5.78
N SER A 481 30.06 -31.04 -5.91
CA SER A 481 29.27 -31.98 -6.71
C SER A 481 28.87 -33.23 -5.90
N PRO A 482 27.65 -33.76 -6.09
CA PRO A 482 27.23 -35.01 -5.45
C PRO A 482 27.93 -36.20 -6.11
N THR A 483 27.99 -37.34 -5.42
CA THR A 483 28.42 -38.62 -6.00
C THR A 483 27.24 -39.49 -6.42
N THR A 484 26.04 -39.23 -5.87
CA THR A 484 24.84 -40.04 -6.15
C THR A 484 23.54 -39.24 -5.95
N ASP A 485 22.43 -39.78 -6.46
CA ASP A 485 21.03 -39.35 -6.26
C ASP A 485 20.70 -37.88 -6.63
N SER A 486 21.53 -37.25 -7.47
CA SER A 486 21.32 -35.87 -7.93
C SER A 486 20.01 -35.76 -8.72
N GLY A 487 19.10 -34.91 -8.25
CA GLY A 487 17.80 -34.66 -8.87
C GLY A 487 16.71 -35.67 -8.51
N THR A 488 17.02 -36.71 -7.73
CA THR A 488 16.06 -37.75 -7.32
C THR A 488 15.80 -37.74 -5.81
N ASP A 489 16.83 -37.45 -5.01
CA ASP A 489 16.74 -37.47 -3.56
C ASP A 489 17.45 -36.26 -2.92
N GLY A 490 16.99 -35.82 -1.76
CA GLY A 490 17.52 -34.73 -0.98
C GLY A 490 18.12 -35.21 0.33
N TYR A 491 19.30 -34.68 0.66
CA TYR A 491 20.05 -35.01 1.87
C TYR A 491 20.48 -33.71 2.54
N TYR A 492 19.90 -33.41 3.70
CA TYR A 492 20.11 -32.13 4.38
C TYR A 492 20.55 -32.35 5.83
N TRP A 493 21.70 -31.80 6.20
CA TRP A 493 22.19 -31.94 7.57
C TRP A 493 21.30 -31.24 8.59
N SER A 494 21.20 -31.88 9.75
CA SER A 494 20.84 -31.23 11.00
C SER A 494 22.07 -30.97 11.87
N SER A 495 21.91 -30.11 12.87
CA SER A 495 22.93 -29.82 13.89
C SER A 495 23.04 -30.90 14.97
N ASP A 496 22.16 -31.90 14.99
CA ASP A 496 22.13 -32.93 16.05
C ASP A 496 22.97 -34.15 15.68
N ILE A 497 23.62 -34.72 16.70
CA ILE A 497 24.36 -35.97 16.59
C ILE A 497 23.40 -37.14 16.37
N GLY A 498 23.85 -38.13 15.59
CA GLY A 498 23.14 -39.38 15.36
C GLY A 498 23.16 -40.28 16.60
N ASN A 499 22.59 -41.48 16.45
CA ASN A 499 22.56 -42.48 17.53
C ASN A 499 23.95 -43.10 17.79
N GLY A 500 24.91 -42.93 16.88
CA GLY A 500 26.30 -43.31 17.08
C GLY A 500 27.23 -42.09 17.00
N ASN A 501 28.41 -42.17 17.63
CA ASN A 501 29.37 -41.06 17.67
C ASN A 501 29.88 -40.64 16.27
N ASN A 502 29.77 -41.53 15.28
CA ASN A 502 30.23 -41.31 13.90
C ASN A 502 29.10 -40.89 12.94
N THR A 503 27.86 -40.72 13.42
CA THR A 503 26.72 -40.31 12.59
C THR A 503 26.16 -38.96 13.00
N GLY A 504 25.64 -38.20 12.04
CA GLY A 504 24.83 -37.01 12.24
C GLY A 504 23.38 -37.29 11.83
N LYS A 505 22.42 -36.52 12.35
CA LYS A 505 21.03 -36.57 11.88
C LYS A 505 20.89 -35.75 10.60
N ARG A 506 20.12 -36.26 9.64
CA ARG A 506 19.77 -35.57 8.38
C ARG A 506 18.28 -35.66 8.08
N LEU A 507 17.74 -34.65 7.42
CA LEU A 507 16.51 -34.79 6.65
C LEU A 507 16.82 -35.53 5.35
N TYR A 508 16.03 -36.54 5.06
CA TYR A 508 15.98 -37.23 3.80
C TYR A 508 14.62 -37.02 3.15
N PHE A 509 14.60 -36.88 1.84
CA PHE A 509 13.40 -37.08 1.04
C PHE A 509 13.79 -37.59 -0.34
N GLY A 510 12.95 -38.35 -1.03
CA GLY A 510 13.35 -38.84 -2.35
C GLY A 510 12.53 -40.00 -2.88
N LYS A 511 12.78 -40.34 -4.15
CA LYS A 511 12.13 -41.46 -4.82
C LYS A 511 12.55 -42.80 -4.25
N ARG A 512 13.79 -42.95 -3.79
CA ARG A 512 14.37 -44.25 -3.43
C ARG A 512 13.59 -44.96 -2.32
N TYR A 513 13.10 -44.22 -1.33
CA TYR A 513 12.25 -44.77 -0.27
C TYR A 513 10.85 -44.16 -0.19
N ASN A 514 10.49 -43.32 -1.18
CA ASN A 514 9.20 -42.62 -1.24
C ASN A 514 8.76 -42.00 0.10
N THR A 515 9.70 -41.33 0.77
CA THR A 515 9.49 -40.80 2.13
C THR A 515 10.07 -39.39 2.25
N ALA A 516 9.72 -38.75 3.37
CA ALA A 516 10.40 -37.59 3.92
C ALA A 516 10.52 -37.84 5.43
N ASP A 517 11.74 -38.00 5.93
CA ASP A 517 12.00 -38.39 7.31
C ASP A 517 13.38 -37.90 7.80
N VAL A 518 13.64 -38.07 9.10
CA VAL A 518 14.91 -37.69 9.71
C VAL A 518 15.61 -38.93 10.23
N ALA A 519 16.79 -39.21 9.69
CA ALA A 519 17.55 -40.43 9.96
C ALA A 519 19.04 -40.12 10.16
N ASP A 520 19.79 -41.15 10.55
CA ASP A 520 21.25 -41.06 10.67
C ASP A 520 21.93 -41.08 9.29
N HIS A 521 23.11 -40.48 9.24
CA HIS A 521 24.05 -40.63 8.13
C HIS A 521 25.48 -40.45 8.63
N ALA A 522 26.45 -41.07 7.98
CA ALA A 522 27.85 -40.95 8.38
C ALA A 522 28.33 -39.49 8.31
N LYS A 523 28.99 -39.01 9.37
CA LYS A 523 29.46 -37.62 9.47
C LYS A 523 30.42 -37.24 8.33
N ASN A 524 31.15 -38.23 7.80
CA ASN A 524 32.18 -38.05 6.77
C ASN A 524 31.61 -37.98 5.34
N ALA A 525 30.30 -38.14 5.19
CA ALA A 525 29.58 -37.87 3.96
C ALA A 525 29.43 -36.37 3.74
N GLY A 526 29.32 -35.97 2.47
CA GLY A 526 29.02 -34.59 2.11
C GLY A 526 27.53 -34.42 1.84
N LEU A 527 26.80 -33.73 2.70
CA LEU A 527 25.38 -33.41 2.49
C LEU A 527 25.17 -31.90 2.39
N THR A 528 24.02 -31.52 1.84
CA THR A 528 23.65 -30.11 1.69
C THR A 528 23.21 -29.50 3.02
N VAL A 529 23.31 -28.19 3.14
CA VAL A 529 22.85 -27.44 4.31
C VAL A 529 21.89 -26.34 3.87
N ARG A 530 20.72 -26.29 4.52
CA ARG A 530 19.75 -25.20 4.41
C ARG A 530 19.68 -24.50 5.76
N CYS A 531 20.19 -23.28 5.83
CA CYS A 531 20.27 -22.55 7.10
C CYS A 531 18.89 -22.09 7.59
N VAL A 532 18.74 -22.00 8.91
CA VAL A 532 17.54 -21.51 9.59
C VAL A 532 17.91 -20.48 10.66
N LYS A 533 16.99 -19.58 10.97
CA LYS A 533 17.08 -18.57 12.04
C LYS A 533 15.77 -18.55 12.84
N GLY A 534 15.87 -18.22 14.12
CA GLY A 534 14.75 -18.18 15.07
C GLY A 534 15.02 -19.00 16.32
N THR A 535 14.11 -18.91 17.30
CA THR A 535 14.18 -19.67 18.55
C THR A 535 14.24 -21.16 18.23
N LYS A 536 15.29 -21.85 18.71
CA LYS A 536 15.45 -23.30 18.50
C LYS A 536 14.26 -24.05 19.11
N GLN A 537 13.63 -24.92 18.32
CA GLN A 537 12.38 -25.63 18.66
C GLN A 537 12.59 -27.08 19.12
#